data_AF-A0A2D8I3M8-F1
#
_entry.id   AF-A0A2D8I3M8-F1
#
_cell.length_a   1.000
_cell.length_b   1.000
_cell.length_c   1.000
_cell.angle_alpha   90.00
_cell.angle_beta   90.00
_cell.angle_gamma   90.00
#
_symmetry.space_group_name_H-M   'P 1'
#
loop_
_entity.id
_entity.type
_entity.pdbx_description
1 polymer ?
#
loop_
_entity_poly.entity_id
_entity_poly.type
_entity_poly.pdbx_seq_one_letter_code
_entity_poly.pdbx_strand_id
1 'polypeptide(L)'
;MTDSTKKDLDVKLLAGSVLGLGIGLAGILMGLSSGDKNPFLGWLWGCSFWLSIAIGLLMLVMIFRVFNSRWTPVVRRQQEHALAVFPWLALCFTPLILVALFGQEQAGILWSWINPDNPTVDGITVANDVLHQKKAGYLNLPFFTVRIIAYFRILCGLSYWM
;
A
#
# COMPACT_ATOMS: atom_id res chain seq x y z
N MET A 1 -12.63 -30.66 14.01
CA MET A 1 -12.30 -30.34 12.61
C MET A 1 -11.42 -31.46 12.10
N THR A 2 -11.90 -32.31 11.19
CA THR A 2 -11.09 -33.37 10.58
C THR A 2 -10.04 -32.73 9.66
N ASP A 3 -8.89 -33.38 9.49
CA ASP A 3 -7.73 -32.81 8.78
C ASP A 3 -8.06 -32.44 7.32
N SER A 4 -8.98 -33.20 6.70
CA SER A 4 -9.54 -32.94 5.38
C SER A 4 -10.22 -31.57 5.27
N THR A 5 -11.06 -31.20 6.26
CA THR A 5 -11.83 -29.95 6.23
C THR A 5 -10.94 -28.71 6.38
N LYS A 6 -9.81 -28.81 7.10
CA LYS A 6 -8.84 -27.70 7.20
C LYS A 6 -8.17 -27.44 5.86
N LYS A 7 -7.70 -28.50 5.20
CA LYS A 7 -7.05 -28.40 3.88
C LYS A 7 -7.97 -27.78 2.83
N ASP A 8 -9.25 -28.11 2.85
CA ASP A 8 -10.23 -27.51 1.93
C ASP A 8 -10.44 -26.01 2.18
N LEU A 9 -10.40 -25.56 3.44
CA LEU A 9 -10.55 -24.15 3.78
C LEU A 9 -9.32 -23.35 3.33
N ASP A 10 -8.12 -23.85 3.62
CA ASP A 10 -6.87 -23.19 3.25
C ASP A 10 -6.76 -23.02 1.72
N VAL A 11 -7.15 -24.05 0.96
CA VAL A 11 -7.17 -24.00 -0.51
C VAL A 11 -8.17 -22.96 -1.02
N LYS A 12 -9.37 -22.87 -0.42
CA LYS A 12 -10.36 -21.85 -0.80
C LYS A 12 -9.89 -20.43 -0.51
N LEU A 13 -9.25 -20.20 0.64
CA LEU A 13 -8.71 -18.90 1.02
C LEU A 13 -7.53 -18.49 0.12
N LEU A 14 -6.64 -19.43 -0.19
CA LEU A 14 -5.54 -19.21 -1.12
C LEU A 14 -6.06 -18.89 -2.53
N ALA A 15 -7.02 -19.68 -3.03
CA ALA A 15 -7.63 -19.46 -4.34
C ALA A 15 -8.31 -18.08 -4.41
N GLY A 16 -9.08 -17.70 -3.40
CA GLY A 16 -9.72 -16.37 -3.32
C GLY A 16 -8.69 -15.24 -3.32
N SER A 17 -7.59 -15.40 -2.58
CA SER A 17 -6.51 -14.40 -2.51
C SER A 17 -5.80 -14.24 -3.86
N VAL A 18 -5.45 -15.35 -4.51
CA VAL A 18 -4.79 -15.35 -5.82
C VAL A 18 -5.71 -14.76 -6.89
N LEU A 19 -7.00 -15.11 -6.87
CA LEU A 19 -7.97 -14.53 -7.80
C LEU A 19 -8.14 -13.02 -7.58
N GLY A 20 -8.29 -12.57 -6.33
CA GLY A 20 -8.43 -11.16 -6.02
C GLY A 20 -7.20 -10.33 -6.43
N LEU A 21 -6.00 -10.81 -6.12
CA LEU A 21 -4.75 -10.18 -6.55
C LEU A 21 -4.59 -10.21 -8.06
N GLY A 22 -4.90 -11.34 -8.70
CA GLY A 22 -4.82 -11.50 -10.16
C GLY A 22 -5.76 -10.56 -10.90
N ILE A 23 -7.00 -10.42 -10.45
CA ILE A 23 -7.98 -9.49 -11.04
C ILE A 23 -7.52 -8.03 -10.85
N GLY A 24 -7.02 -7.66 -9.67
CA GLY A 24 -6.55 -6.30 -9.45
C GLY A 24 -5.28 -5.97 -10.25
N LEU A 25 -4.34 -6.91 -10.39
CA LEU A 25 -3.17 -6.76 -11.26
C LEU A 25 -3.57 -6.65 -12.73
N ALA A 26 -4.51 -7.47 -13.19
CA ALA A 26 -5.06 -7.34 -14.55
C ALA A 26 -5.73 -5.98 -14.76
N GLY A 27 -6.45 -5.46 -13.75
CA GLY A 27 -7.03 -4.12 -13.78
C GLY A 27 -5.98 -3.00 -13.89
N ILE A 28 -4.84 -3.14 -13.20
CA ILE A 28 -3.71 -2.20 -13.33
C ILE A 28 -3.12 -2.25 -14.74
N LEU A 29 -2.90 -3.45 -15.30
CA LEU A 29 -2.38 -3.62 -16.66
C LEU A 29 -3.34 -3.04 -17.72
N MET A 30 -4.64 -3.25 -17.56
CA MET A 30 -5.66 -2.65 -18.42
C MET A 30 -5.71 -1.11 -18.27
N GLY A 31 -5.60 -0.60 -17.04
CA GLY A 31 -5.52 0.84 -16.78
C GLY A 31 -4.30 1.48 -17.45
N LEU A 32 -3.17 0.78 -17.46
CA LEU A 32 -1.94 1.18 -18.17
C LEU A 32 -2.17 1.26 -19.69
N SER A 33 -2.83 0.27 -20.29
CA SER A 33 -3.09 0.29 -21.73
C SER A 33 -4.13 1.33 -22.16
N SER A 34 -5.13 1.58 -21.32
CA SER A 34 -6.26 2.48 -21.65
C SER A 34 -6.02 3.93 -21.23
N GLY A 35 -5.00 4.21 -20.39
CA GLY A 35 -4.80 5.54 -19.80
C GLY A 35 -5.83 5.88 -18.70
N ASP A 36 -6.58 4.90 -18.21
CA ASP A 36 -7.61 5.08 -17.19
C ASP A 36 -7.00 5.08 -15.78
N LYS A 37 -7.28 6.14 -15.01
CA LYS A 37 -6.83 6.28 -13.60
C LYS A 37 -7.64 5.43 -12.60
N ASN A 38 -8.85 5.01 -12.98
CA ASN A 38 -9.80 4.39 -12.04
C ASN A 38 -9.29 3.07 -11.41
N PRO A 39 -8.66 2.15 -12.16
CA PRO A 39 -8.12 0.91 -11.58
C PRO A 39 -7.00 1.17 -10.57
N PHE A 40 -6.13 2.15 -10.84
CA PHE A 40 -5.05 2.55 -9.93
C PHE A 40 -5.60 3.14 -8.63
N LEU A 41 -6.62 3.99 -8.72
CA LEU A 41 -7.29 4.55 -7.56
C LEU A 41 -7.94 3.45 -6.72
N GLY A 42 -8.70 2.55 -7.33
CA GLY A 42 -9.34 1.43 -6.61
C GLY A 42 -8.31 0.56 -5.87
N TRP A 43 -7.18 0.26 -6.51
CA TRP A 43 -6.10 -0.49 -5.89
C TRP A 43 -5.44 0.27 -4.72
N LEU A 44 -5.16 1.56 -4.89
CA LEU A 44 -4.63 2.41 -3.84
C LEU A 44 -5.59 2.51 -2.65
N TRP A 45 -6.88 2.65 -2.90
CA TRP A 45 -7.93 2.67 -1.88
C TRP A 45 -7.96 1.38 -1.07
N GLY A 46 -7.92 0.22 -1.74
CA GLY A 46 -7.85 -1.08 -1.07
C GLY A 46 -6.59 -1.21 -0.20
N CYS A 47 -5.42 -0.87 -0.75
CA CYS A 47 -4.17 -0.90 -0.01
C CYS A 47 -4.20 0.03 1.21
N SER A 48 -4.71 1.26 1.05
CA SER A 48 -4.81 2.25 2.12
C SER A 48 -5.75 1.80 3.24
N PHE A 49 -6.88 1.21 2.89
CA PHE A 49 -7.84 0.67 3.86
C PHE A 49 -7.19 -0.40 4.75
N TRP A 50 -6.58 -1.44 4.14
CA TRP A 50 -5.93 -2.50 4.90
C TRP A 50 -4.70 -2.02 5.66
N LEU A 51 -3.94 -1.07 5.10
CA LEU A 51 -2.80 -0.45 5.78
C LEU A 51 -3.24 0.32 7.02
N SER A 52 -4.35 1.07 6.97
CA SER A 52 -4.87 1.81 8.11
C SER A 52 -5.23 0.88 9.29
N ILE A 53 -5.83 -0.28 9.00
CA ILE A 53 -6.15 -1.30 9.99
C ILE A 53 -4.88 -1.89 10.58
N ALA A 54 -3.91 -2.26 9.74
CA ALA A 54 -2.63 -2.84 10.19
C ALA A 54 -1.85 -1.87 11.11
N ILE A 55 -1.79 -0.59 10.74
CA ILE A 55 -1.16 0.46 11.58
C ILE A 55 -1.93 0.62 12.90
N GLY A 56 -3.26 0.61 12.87
CA GLY A 56 -4.09 0.67 14.08
C GLY A 56 -3.81 -0.50 15.04
N LEU A 57 -3.69 -1.72 14.50
CA LEU A 57 -3.34 -2.91 15.28
C LEU A 57 -1.94 -2.82 15.88
N LEU A 58 -0.95 -2.36 15.11
CA LEU A 58 0.41 -2.16 15.58
C LEU A 58 0.45 -1.19 16.77
N MET A 59 -0.25 -0.07 16.66
CA MET A 59 -0.35 0.93 17.73
C MET A 59 -1.02 0.36 18.99
N LEU A 60 -2.08 -0.43 18.85
CA LEU A 60 -2.73 -1.09 19.99
C LEU A 60 -1.80 -2.09 20.69
N VAL A 61 -1.02 -2.88 19.93
CA VAL A 61 -0.04 -3.81 20.51
C VAL A 61 1.04 -3.05 21.28
N MET A 62 1.55 -1.93 20.74
CA MET A 62 2.50 -1.07 21.46
C MET A 62 1.92 -0.57 22.79
N ILE A 63 0.69 -0.04 22.77
CA ILE A 63 0.00 0.45 23.97
C ILE A 63 -0.12 -0.66 25.02
N PHE A 64 -0.55 -1.86 24.62
CA PHE A 64 -0.71 -2.99 25.54
C PHE A 64 0.61 -3.42 26.19
N ARG A 65 1.74 -3.26 25.48
CA ARG A 65 3.08 -3.54 26.03
C ARG A 65 3.52 -2.46 27.02
N VAL A 66 3.31 -1.18 26.68
CA VAL A 66 3.69 -0.04 27.55
C VAL A 66 2.96 -0.08 28.88
N PHE A 67 1.64 -0.34 28.87
CA PHE A 67 0.83 -0.35 30.09
C PHE A 67 0.88 -1.67 30.88
N ASN A 68 1.63 -2.68 30.39
CA ASN A 68 1.75 -4.01 31.01
C ASN A 68 0.42 -4.59 31.50
N SER A 69 -0.59 -4.54 30.63
CA SER A 69 -1.95 -4.97 31.01
C SER A 69 -2.03 -6.49 31.15
N ARG A 70 -2.77 -6.95 32.18
CA ARG A 70 -2.88 -8.37 32.53
C ARG A 70 -3.93 -9.15 31.74
N TRP A 71 -4.93 -8.47 31.18
CA TRP A 71 -6.03 -9.11 30.42
C TRP A 71 -5.79 -9.11 28.90
N THR A 72 -4.89 -8.24 28.42
CA THR A 72 -4.55 -8.11 27.00
C THR A 72 -3.79 -9.29 26.38
N PRO A 73 -3.13 -10.22 27.10
CA PRO A 73 -2.38 -11.31 26.45
C PRO A 73 -3.20 -12.16 25.48
N VAL A 74 -4.50 -12.34 25.73
CA VAL A 74 -5.39 -13.12 24.85
C VAL A 74 -5.63 -12.42 23.52
N VAL A 75 -5.92 -11.12 23.55
CA VAL A 75 -6.16 -10.29 22.35
C VAL A 75 -4.85 -10.01 21.62
N ARG A 76 -3.78 -9.72 22.37
CA ARG A 76 -2.47 -9.35 21.83
C ARG A 76 -1.90 -10.43 20.92
N ARG A 77 -2.03 -11.71 21.28
CA ARG A 77 -1.56 -12.84 20.45
C ARG A 77 -2.21 -12.85 19.06
N GLN A 78 -3.51 -12.60 18.99
CA GLN A 78 -4.22 -12.54 17.70
C GLN A 78 -3.80 -11.33 16.88
N GLN A 79 -3.57 -10.19 17.55
CA GLN A 79 -3.10 -8.98 16.89
C GLN A 79 -1.67 -9.14 16.37
N GLU A 80 -0.75 -9.72 17.15
CA GLU A 80 0.63 -10.04 16.74
C GLU A 80 0.64 -10.92 15.48
N HIS A 81 -0.23 -11.93 15.42
CA HIS A 81 -0.40 -12.72 14.19
C HIS A 81 -0.90 -11.89 13.00
N ALA A 82 -1.82 -10.95 13.23
CA ALA A 82 -2.31 -10.06 12.18
C ALA A 82 -1.23 -9.06 11.69
N LEU A 83 -0.20 -8.74 12.50
CA LEU A 83 0.89 -7.85 12.07
C LEU A 83 1.74 -8.47 10.94
N ALA A 84 1.74 -9.80 10.77
CA ALA A 84 2.42 -10.48 9.67
C ALA A 84 1.92 -10.06 8.26
N VAL A 85 0.88 -9.23 8.18
CA VAL A 85 0.35 -8.64 6.94
C VAL A 85 1.25 -7.54 6.34
N PHE A 86 2.10 -6.87 7.11
CA PHE A 86 2.89 -5.71 6.61
C PHE A 86 3.77 -6.03 5.37
N PRO A 87 4.52 -7.14 5.31
CA PRO A 87 5.29 -7.50 4.12
C PRO A 87 4.40 -7.71 2.88
N TRP A 88 3.21 -8.27 3.08
CA TRP A 88 2.25 -8.48 1.99
C TRP A 88 1.64 -7.17 1.50
N LEU A 89 1.35 -6.23 2.40
CA LEU A 89 0.91 -4.88 2.00
C LEU A 89 2.01 -4.11 1.26
N ALA A 90 3.27 -4.26 1.67
CA ALA A 90 4.40 -3.69 0.95
C ALA A 90 4.49 -4.26 -0.48
N LEU A 91 4.27 -5.58 -0.64
CA LEU A 91 4.22 -6.22 -1.94
C LEU A 91 3.04 -5.70 -2.78
N CYS A 92 1.84 -5.57 -2.22
CA CYS A 92 0.68 -5.00 -2.91
C CYS A 92 0.89 -3.53 -3.31
N PHE A 93 1.70 -2.77 -2.58
CA PHE A 93 2.04 -1.40 -2.92
C PHE A 93 3.12 -1.30 -4.02
N THR A 94 3.88 -2.37 -4.25
CA THR A 94 5.01 -2.40 -5.19
C THR A 94 4.59 -2.10 -6.65
N PRO A 95 3.51 -2.69 -7.21
CA PRO A 95 3.05 -2.37 -8.56
C PRO A 95 2.82 -0.87 -8.81
N LEU A 96 2.29 -0.14 -7.83
CA LEU A 96 2.04 1.30 -7.95
C LEU A 96 3.36 2.09 -8.09
N ILE A 97 4.37 1.73 -7.29
CA ILE A 97 5.70 2.35 -7.36
C ILE A 97 6.40 1.98 -8.67
N LEU A 98 6.29 0.73 -9.12
CA LEU A 98 6.86 0.31 -10.39
C LEU A 98 6.28 1.09 -11.57
N VAL A 99 4.97 1.33 -11.58
CA VAL A 99 4.33 2.17 -12.60
C VAL A 99 4.79 3.63 -12.50
N ALA A 100 4.98 4.17 -11.29
CA ALA A 100 5.52 5.52 -11.14
C ALA A 100 6.99 5.65 -11.60
N LEU A 101 7.81 4.60 -11.46
CA LEU A 101 9.22 4.61 -11.85
C LEU A 101 9.45 4.29 -13.34
N PHE A 102 8.71 3.32 -13.88
CA PHE A 102 8.91 2.78 -15.22
C PHE A 102 7.83 3.21 -16.22
N GLY A 103 6.74 3.82 -15.77
CA GLY A 103 5.61 4.21 -16.62
C GLY A 103 5.88 5.41 -17.53
N GLN A 104 7.06 6.05 -17.46
CA GLN A 104 7.48 7.20 -18.27
C GLN A 104 6.35 8.23 -18.51
N GLU A 105 5.76 8.26 -19.70
CA GLU A 105 4.67 9.19 -20.08
C GLU A 105 3.41 9.02 -19.22
N GLN A 106 3.14 7.79 -18.78
CA GLN A 106 2.01 7.43 -17.92
C GLN A 106 2.34 7.46 -16.42
N ALA A 107 3.56 7.84 -16.04
CA ALA A 107 3.96 7.91 -14.63
C ALA A 107 3.08 8.88 -13.81
N GLY A 108 2.45 9.85 -14.50
CA GLY A 108 1.49 10.80 -13.92
C GLY A 108 0.03 10.32 -13.81
N ILE A 109 -0.30 9.07 -14.19
CA ILE A 109 -1.69 8.59 -14.26
C ILE A 109 -2.39 8.56 -12.89
N LEU A 110 -1.65 8.17 -11.86
CA LEU A 110 -2.14 8.13 -10.48
C LEU A 110 -1.76 9.39 -9.70
N TRP A 111 -0.50 9.82 -9.83
CA TRP A 111 0.04 10.99 -9.16
C TRP A 111 0.35 12.06 -10.20
N SER A 112 -0.56 13.00 -10.38
CA SER A 112 -0.48 14.02 -11.43
C SER A 112 0.83 14.82 -11.40
N TRP A 113 1.39 15.03 -10.21
CA TRP A 113 2.63 15.78 -9.98
C TRP A 113 3.91 15.09 -10.46
N ILE A 114 3.88 13.80 -10.82
CA ILE A 114 5.06 13.08 -11.33
C ILE A 114 5.38 13.51 -12.76
N ASN A 115 4.36 13.77 -13.57
CA ASN A 115 4.54 14.24 -14.93
C ASN A 115 4.48 15.78 -14.96
N PRO A 116 5.57 16.48 -15.36
CA PRO A 116 5.61 17.94 -15.41
C PRO A 116 4.64 18.56 -16.41
N ASP A 117 4.22 17.79 -17.43
CA ASP A 117 3.35 18.23 -18.52
C ASP A 117 1.86 18.11 -18.17
N ASN A 118 1.52 17.50 -17.03
CA ASN A 118 0.14 17.35 -16.63
C ASN A 118 -0.52 18.71 -16.35
N PRO A 119 -1.78 18.93 -16.78
CA PRO A 119 -2.52 20.14 -16.45
C PRO A 119 -2.96 20.10 -14.98
N THR A 120 -2.80 21.24 -14.31
CA THR A 120 -3.34 21.50 -12.96
C THR A 120 -4.81 21.93 -13.07
N VAL A 121 -5.52 21.97 -11.94
CA VAL A 121 -6.91 22.47 -11.85
C VAL A 121 -7.05 23.88 -12.45
N ASP A 122 -6.01 24.70 -12.32
CA ASP A 122 -5.96 26.09 -12.82
C ASP A 122 -5.53 26.19 -14.30
N GLY A 123 -5.40 25.07 -15.02
CA GLY A 123 -5.01 25.04 -16.44
C GLY A 123 -3.52 25.29 -16.72
N ILE A 124 -2.72 25.53 -15.68
CA ILE A 124 -1.25 25.62 -15.76
C ILE A 124 -0.61 24.23 -15.68
N THR A 125 0.50 24.03 -16.39
CA THR A 125 1.30 22.80 -16.31
C THR A 125 1.99 22.68 -14.94
N VAL A 126 2.14 21.47 -14.41
CA VAL A 126 2.83 21.22 -13.12
C VAL A 126 4.21 21.89 -13.05
N ALA A 127 4.96 21.93 -14.16
CA ALA A 127 6.27 22.60 -14.22
C ALA A 127 6.24 24.10 -13.88
N ASN A 128 5.13 24.79 -14.22
CA ASN A 128 4.97 26.23 -14.08
C ASN A 128 4.21 26.62 -12.81
N ASP A 129 3.71 25.65 -12.04
CA ASP A 129 3.01 25.91 -10.79
C ASP A 129 3.99 26.28 -9.66
N VAL A 130 3.83 27.49 -9.13
CA VAL A 130 4.61 28.02 -8.00
C VAL A 130 4.46 27.15 -6.75
N LEU A 131 3.28 26.56 -6.52
CA LEU A 131 3.06 25.67 -5.38
C LEU A 131 3.83 24.36 -5.52
N HIS A 132 3.88 23.81 -6.73
CA HIS A 132 4.66 22.62 -7.03
C HIS A 132 6.16 22.90 -6.87
N GLN A 133 6.67 24.02 -7.41
CA GLN A 133 8.09 24.38 -7.29
C GLN A 133 8.55 24.51 -5.84
N LYS A 134 7.72 25.11 -4.96
CA LYS A 134 8.03 25.19 -3.52
C LYS A 134 8.05 23.82 -2.83
N LYS A 135 7.32 22.83 -3.34
CA LYS A 135 7.25 21.48 -2.78
C LYS A 135 8.10 20.46 -3.55
N ALA A 136 8.82 20.89 -4.59
CA ALA A 136 9.57 20.00 -5.48
C ALA A 136 10.60 19.16 -4.72
N GLY A 137 11.19 19.68 -3.64
CA GLY A 137 12.08 18.90 -2.77
C GLY A 137 11.40 17.68 -2.13
N TYR A 138 10.11 17.78 -1.78
CA TYR A 138 9.34 16.70 -1.16
C TYR A 138 8.56 15.84 -2.17
N LEU A 139 8.13 16.44 -3.28
CA LEU A 139 7.39 15.82 -4.38
C LEU A 139 8.33 15.35 -5.51
N ASN A 140 9.56 14.97 -5.17
CA ASN A 140 10.48 14.38 -6.13
C ASN A 140 10.30 12.85 -6.18
N LEU A 141 10.30 12.25 -7.37
CA LEU A 141 10.10 10.81 -7.57
C LEU A 141 11.09 9.92 -6.79
N PRO A 142 12.42 10.10 -6.85
CA PRO A 142 13.38 9.36 -6.03
C PRO A 142 13.13 9.53 -4.53
N PHE A 143 12.83 10.75 -4.06
CA PHE A 143 12.60 11.01 -2.64
C PHE A 143 11.29 10.35 -2.15
N PHE A 144 10.24 10.39 -2.97
CA PHE A 144 8.97 9.70 -2.73
C PHE A 144 9.17 8.19 -2.58
N THR A 145 9.89 7.56 -3.50
CA THR A 145 10.18 6.12 -3.47
C THR A 145 11.00 5.73 -2.25
N VAL A 146 12.08 6.45 -1.96
CA VAL A 146 12.92 6.20 -0.78
C VAL A 146 12.10 6.31 0.51
N ARG A 147 11.22 7.31 0.60
CA ARG A 147 10.35 7.52 1.76
C ARG A 147 9.37 6.37 1.96
N ILE A 148 8.73 5.89 0.90
CA ILE A 148 7.82 4.73 1.01
C ILE A 148 8.57 3.47 1.42
N ILE A 149 9.73 3.21 0.83
CA ILE A 149 10.58 2.08 1.22
C ILE A 149 10.98 2.20 2.69
N ALA A 150 11.36 3.39 3.16
CA ALA A 150 11.70 3.61 4.56
C ALA A 150 10.50 3.35 5.48
N TYR A 151 9.30 3.83 5.15
CA TYR A 151 8.09 3.59 5.94
C TYR A 151 7.76 2.10 6.04
N PHE A 152 7.73 1.37 4.92
CA PHE A 152 7.46 -0.07 4.96
C PHE A 152 8.56 -0.85 5.67
N ARG A 153 9.84 -0.45 5.55
CA ARG A 153 10.94 -1.06 6.32
C ARG A 153 10.76 -0.89 7.82
N ILE A 154 10.41 0.32 8.27
CA ILE A 154 10.18 0.60 9.68
C ILE A 154 8.97 -0.20 10.18
N LEU A 155 7.86 -0.19 9.46
CA LEU A 155 6.64 -0.91 9.85
C LEU A 155 6.86 -2.43 9.89
N CYS A 156 7.51 -3.01 8.87
CA CYS A 156 7.86 -4.43 8.86
C CYS A 156 8.86 -4.77 9.98
N GLY A 157 9.85 -3.91 10.23
CA GLY A 157 10.82 -4.11 11.31
C GLY A 157 10.17 -4.09 12.69
N LEU A 158 9.29 -3.12 12.95
CA LEU A 158 8.53 -3.04 14.19
C LEU A 158 7.57 -4.22 14.37
N SER A 159 6.88 -4.61 13.29
CA SER A 159 6.00 -5.77 13.29
C SER A 159 6.74 -7.07 13.56
N TYR A 160 7.97 -7.22 13.06
CA TYR A 160 8.77 -8.42 13.29
C TYR A 160 9.35 -8.45 14.70
N TRP A 161 9.67 -7.28 15.26
CA TRP A 161 10.24 -7.17 16.61
C TRP A 161 9.22 -7.40 17.73
N MET A 162 7.94 -7.14 17.48
CA MET A 162 6.87 -7.37 18.45
C MET A 162 6.46 -8.82 18.49
#